data_AF-A0AAV6IG14-F1
#
_entry.id   AF-A0AAV6IG14-F1
#
_cell.length_a   1.000
_cell.length_b   1.000
_cell.length_c   1.000
_cell.angle_alpha   90.00
_cell.angle_beta   90.00
_cell.angle_gamma   90.00
#
_symmetry.space_group_name_H-M   'P 1'
#
loop_
_entity.id
_entity.type
_entity.pdbx_description
1 polymer ?
#
loop_
_entity_poly.entity_id
_entity_poly.type
_entity_poly.pdbx_seq_one_letter_code
_entity_poly.pdbx_strand_id
1 'polypeptide(L)'
;MPPHIALFPSAGMGHLMPFLRLAALLSSHNCTITLITPTPTVSAAESTHLTTFFSSHPHIRRLHFPILPFDSSSTPINTDDPFFIRWSQISQSLPLLSPLLSSLSPPLSVVLSDFAASMSFSQLADHLSIPYYVVFSSSARFLSLFASLPSLNLGGIEDYVEIPDLHPLPKSSLPPPFFNPNHFFTSFALSNVQSFPKAKGMFLNTFEEFEMETITALNNGRVLSAMKLPHVIPIGPLEPFKVENGEKSEKGSDYLMWLDGQSDGSVVYVSFGSRTAMSKEQIREIGNGLERMRGEEVGEKIREMMSDEKLRRRGREIGEEARKAWEQSGSSQKALMEFIDELKHTNLAGVEANIA
;
A
#
# COMPACT_ATOMS: atom_id res chain seq x y z
N MET A 1 -10.41 -24.37 -12.11
CA MET A 1 -11.10 -23.06 -12.18
C MET A 1 -10.09 -21.96 -11.86
N PRO A 2 -10.20 -20.76 -12.44
CA PRO A 2 -9.32 -19.64 -12.09
C PRO A 2 -9.46 -19.31 -10.60
N PRO A 3 -8.37 -18.98 -9.87
CA PRO A 3 -8.46 -18.53 -8.49
C PRO A 3 -9.36 -17.30 -8.35
N HIS A 4 -10.18 -17.26 -7.30
CA HIS A 4 -11.00 -16.10 -6.98
C HIS A 4 -10.39 -15.32 -5.82
N ILE A 5 -9.90 -14.13 -6.11
CA ILE A 5 -9.17 -13.27 -5.18
C ILE A 5 -10.05 -12.07 -4.82
N ALA A 6 -10.27 -11.85 -3.53
CA ALA A 6 -10.88 -10.62 -3.04
C ALA A 6 -9.79 -9.63 -2.58
N LEU A 7 -9.94 -8.37 -2.95
CA LEU A 7 -9.06 -7.28 -2.56
C LEU A 7 -9.82 -6.30 -1.66
N PHE A 8 -9.28 -6.01 -0.48
CA PHE A 8 -9.86 -5.08 0.49
C PHE A 8 -8.91 -3.91 0.78
N PRO A 9 -8.99 -2.81 0.03
CA PRO A 9 -8.39 -1.54 0.45
C PRO A 9 -9.18 -0.96 1.64
N SER A 10 -8.47 -0.29 2.56
CA SER A 10 -9.10 0.44 3.66
C SER A 10 -9.62 1.81 3.21
N ALA A 11 -9.01 2.91 3.63
CA ALA A 11 -9.38 4.27 3.22
C ALA A 11 -8.15 5.14 2.98
N GLY A 12 -8.24 6.04 2.01
CA GLY A 12 -7.17 6.95 1.58
C GLY A 12 -6.56 6.54 0.25
N MET A 13 -6.22 7.52 -0.59
CA MET A 13 -5.64 7.28 -1.93
C MET A 13 -4.33 6.48 -1.88
N GLY A 14 -3.51 6.66 -0.85
CA GLY A 14 -2.28 5.88 -0.64
C GLY A 14 -2.52 4.40 -0.37
N HIS A 15 -3.71 4.03 0.13
CA HIS A 15 -4.14 2.65 0.32
C HIS A 15 -4.90 2.14 -0.90
N LEU A 16 -5.81 2.94 -1.45
CA LEU A 16 -6.63 2.55 -2.59
C LEU A 16 -5.80 2.29 -3.86
N MET A 17 -4.86 3.16 -4.21
CA MET A 17 -4.17 3.07 -5.51
C MET A 17 -3.34 1.79 -5.69
N PRO A 18 -2.53 1.34 -4.71
CA PRO A 18 -1.85 0.05 -4.81
C PRO A 18 -2.81 -1.12 -5.04
N PHE A 19 -3.99 -1.11 -4.39
CA PHE A 19 -5.00 -2.14 -4.56
C PHE A 19 -5.65 -2.13 -5.94
N LEU A 20 -5.92 -0.95 -6.52
CA LEU A 20 -6.43 -0.85 -7.88
C LEU A 20 -5.43 -1.40 -8.90
N ARG A 21 -4.14 -1.05 -8.74
CA ARG A 21 -3.07 -1.57 -9.60
C ARG A 21 -2.92 -3.08 -9.46
N LEU A 22 -2.91 -3.59 -8.24
CA LEU A 22 -2.80 -5.02 -7.97
C LEU A 22 -4.02 -5.79 -8.50
N ALA A 23 -5.23 -5.24 -8.36
CA ALA A 23 -6.44 -5.84 -8.90
C ALA A 23 -6.37 -5.97 -10.44
N ALA A 24 -5.93 -4.90 -11.14
CA ALA A 24 -5.75 -4.94 -12.59
C ALA A 24 -4.67 -5.96 -13.01
N LEU A 25 -3.54 -5.99 -12.29
CA LEU A 25 -2.43 -6.91 -12.53
C LEU A 25 -2.84 -8.39 -12.32
N LEU A 26 -3.55 -8.71 -11.24
CA LEU A 26 -4.02 -10.08 -11.01
C LEU A 26 -5.08 -10.49 -12.03
N SER A 27 -5.95 -9.56 -12.42
CA SER A 27 -6.96 -9.78 -13.45
C SER A 27 -6.35 -10.17 -14.80
N SER A 28 -5.22 -9.56 -15.18
CA SER A 28 -4.52 -9.90 -16.43
C SER A 28 -3.87 -11.29 -16.41
N HIS A 29 -3.77 -11.93 -15.24
CA HIS A 29 -3.21 -13.27 -15.05
C HIS A 29 -4.28 -14.35 -14.82
N ASN A 30 -5.46 -14.20 -15.45
CA ASN A 30 -6.55 -15.17 -15.43
C ASN A 30 -7.06 -15.51 -14.02
N CYS A 31 -7.08 -14.52 -13.13
CA CYS A 31 -7.71 -14.62 -11.81
C CYS A 31 -9.11 -13.97 -11.85
N THR A 32 -10.08 -14.54 -11.15
CA THR A 32 -11.36 -13.86 -10.90
C THR A 32 -11.13 -12.86 -9.77
N ILE A 33 -11.48 -11.59 -9.97
CA ILE A 33 -11.20 -10.53 -9.01
C ILE A 33 -12.49 -9.93 -8.48
N THR A 34 -12.59 -9.82 -7.15
CA THR A 34 -13.58 -9.00 -6.46
C THR A 34 -12.88 -7.90 -5.67
N LEU A 35 -13.13 -6.64 -6.04
CA LEU A 35 -12.66 -5.49 -5.27
C LEU A 35 -13.75 -5.05 -4.29
N ILE A 36 -13.45 -5.14 -3.00
CA ILE A 36 -14.35 -4.75 -1.91
C ILE A 36 -14.16 -3.26 -1.65
N THR A 37 -15.25 -2.49 -1.70
CA THR A 37 -15.19 -1.03 -1.53
C THR A 37 -16.00 -0.60 -0.31
N PRO A 38 -15.36 -0.13 0.78
CA PRO A 38 -16.03 0.58 1.86
C PRO A 38 -16.91 1.73 1.33
N THR A 39 -18.15 1.80 1.79
CA THR A 39 -19.11 2.83 1.40
C THR A 39 -19.80 3.47 2.63
N PRO A 40 -19.90 4.81 2.68
CA PRO A 40 -19.36 5.80 1.73
C PRO A 40 -17.83 5.94 1.81
N THR A 41 -17.21 6.46 0.74
CA THR A 41 -15.78 6.83 0.73
C THR A 41 -15.52 8.07 1.60
N VAL A 42 -14.25 8.30 2.00
CA VAL A 42 -13.89 9.49 2.79
C VAL A 42 -13.85 10.74 1.93
N SER A 43 -13.39 10.61 0.68
CA SER A 43 -13.16 11.70 -0.25
C SER A 43 -13.83 11.47 -1.61
N ALA A 44 -14.07 12.57 -2.32
CA ALA A 44 -14.50 12.54 -3.71
C ALA A 44 -13.45 11.91 -4.63
N ALA A 45 -12.15 12.12 -4.34
CA ALA A 45 -11.05 11.54 -5.11
C ALA A 45 -11.10 10.01 -5.13
N GLU A 46 -11.34 9.37 -3.98
CA GLU A 46 -11.53 7.91 -3.91
C GLU A 46 -12.72 7.45 -4.75
N SER A 47 -13.87 8.13 -4.61
CA SER A 47 -15.08 7.81 -5.37
C SER A 47 -14.86 7.93 -6.89
N THR A 48 -14.20 9.00 -7.35
CA THR A 48 -13.87 9.21 -8.75
C THR A 48 -12.93 8.14 -9.27
N HIS A 49 -11.85 7.80 -8.56
CA HIS A 49 -10.90 6.77 -9.00
C HIS A 49 -11.54 5.38 -9.02
N LEU A 50 -12.38 5.04 -8.05
CA LEU A 50 -13.16 3.80 -8.09
C LEU A 50 -14.08 3.76 -9.31
N THR A 51 -14.78 4.86 -9.59
CA THR A 51 -15.68 4.96 -10.75
C THR A 51 -14.90 4.77 -12.06
N THR A 52 -13.81 5.50 -12.25
CA THR A 52 -12.94 5.36 -13.42
C THR A 52 -12.39 3.95 -13.56
N PHE A 53 -11.94 3.35 -12.46
CA PHE A 53 -11.37 2.01 -12.46
C PHE A 53 -12.37 0.94 -12.90
N PHE A 54 -13.58 0.93 -12.35
CA PHE A 54 -14.60 -0.05 -12.74
C PHE A 54 -15.12 0.18 -14.16
N SER A 55 -15.13 1.43 -14.64
CA SER A 55 -15.45 1.73 -16.04
C SER A 55 -14.40 1.16 -17.01
N SER A 56 -13.11 1.15 -16.64
CA SER A 56 -12.05 0.58 -17.48
C SER A 56 -11.77 -0.90 -17.23
N HIS A 57 -12.28 -1.49 -16.15
CA HIS A 57 -12.10 -2.91 -15.81
C HIS A 57 -13.46 -3.58 -15.49
N PRO A 58 -14.40 -3.67 -16.46
CA PRO A 58 -15.76 -4.16 -16.20
C PRO A 58 -15.82 -5.64 -15.80
N HIS A 59 -14.75 -6.39 -16.01
CA HIS A 59 -14.61 -7.79 -15.62
C HIS A 59 -14.23 -7.96 -14.13
N ILE A 60 -13.74 -6.90 -13.48
CA ILE A 60 -13.48 -6.90 -12.03
C ILE A 60 -14.78 -6.61 -11.29
N ARG A 61 -15.17 -7.51 -10.39
CA ARG A 61 -16.42 -7.38 -9.64
C ARG A 61 -16.26 -6.36 -8.52
N ARG A 62 -17.24 -5.46 -8.38
CA ARG A 62 -17.33 -4.57 -7.22
C ARG A 62 -18.20 -5.19 -6.15
N LEU A 63 -17.66 -5.34 -4.95
CA LEU A 63 -18.46 -5.66 -3.76
C LEU A 63 -18.59 -4.42 -2.88
N HIS A 64 -19.80 -3.88 -2.78
CA HIS A 64 -20.07 -2.75 -1.89
C HIS A 64 -20.11 -3.22 -0.44
N PHE A 65 -19.32 -2.55 0.41
CA PHE A 65 -19.26 -2.84 1.84
C PHE A 65 -19.83 -1.66 2.62
N PRO A 66 -21.06 -1.75 3.13
CA PRO A 66 -21.67 -0.67 3.90
C PRO A 66 -20.95 -0.51 5.26
N ILE A 67 -20.50 0.71 5.53
CA ILE A 67 -19.85 1.07 6.79
C ILE A 67 -20.90 1.61 7.76
N LEU A 68 -20.92 1.05 8.97
CA LEU A 68 -21.78 1.50 10.05
C LEU A 68 -21.46 2.96 10.44
N PRO A 69 -22.46 3.73 10.89
CA PRO A 69 -22.22 5.03 11.51
C PRO A 69 -21.22 4.90 12.67
N PHE A 70 -20.45 5.97 12.92
CA PHE A 70 -19.50 5.95 14.03
C PHE A 70 -20.26 5.91 15.36
N ASP A 71 -19.99 4.87 16.16
CA ASP A 71 -20.46 4.80 17.54
C ASP A 71 -19.32 5.15 18.50
N SER A 72 -19.32 6.41 18.96
CA SER A 72 -18.33 6.94 19.91
C SER A 72 -18.40 6.29 21.29
N SER A 73 -19.49 5.58 21.62
CA SER A 73 -19.64 4.88 22.90
C SER A 73 -18.87 3.55 22.94
N SER A 74 -18.65 2.94 21.78
CA SER A 74 -18.00 1.62 21.66
C SER A 74 -16.47 1.69 21.64
N THR A 75 -15.90 2.78 21.12
CA THR A 75 -14.46 3.00 21.05
C THR A 75 -14.14 4.50 21.14
N PRO A 76 -13.56 4.98 22.25
CA PRO A 76 -13.09 6.35 22.34
C PRO A 76 -11.98 6.57 21.32
N ILE A 77 -12.25 7.32 20.25
CA ILE A 77 -11.24 7.75 19.30
C ILE A 77 -10.81 9.17 19.69
N ASN A 78 -9.57 9.33 20.15
CA ASN A 78 -8.98 10.64 20.42
C ASN A 78 -8.29 11.19 19.17
N THR A 79 -9.04 11.39 18.09
CA THR A 79 -8.54 12.02 16.86
C THR A 79 -9.67 12.66 16.06
N ASP A 80 -9.37 13.78 15.42
CA ASP A 80 -10.26 14.43 14.46
C ASP A 80 -9.87 14.10 13.01
N ASP A 81 -8.86 13.23 12.79
CA ASP A 81 -8.48 12.83 11.44
C ASP A 81 -9.56 11.93 10.80
N PRO A 82 -10.15 12.34 9.66
CA PRO A 82 -11.27 11.64 9.06
C PRO A 82 -10.90 10.24 8.53
N PHE A 83 -9.64 9.98 8.20
CA PHE A 83 -9.18 8.67 7.74
C PHE A 83 -9.00 7.70 8.91
N PHE A 84 -8.47 8.19 10.04
CA PHE A 84 -8.39 7.38 11.26
C PHE A 84 -9.77 7.00 11.79
N ILE A 85 -10.71 7.94 11.80
CA ILE A 85 -12.12 7.66 12.11
C ILE A 85 -12.66 6.59 11.15
N ARG A 86 -12.40 6.75 9.84
CA ARG A 86 -12.86 5.78 8.84
C ARG A 86 -12.27 4.38 9.04
N TRP A 87 -10.98 4.25 9.34
CA TRP A 87 -10.36 2.94 9.60
C TRP A 87 -10.98 2.23 10.80
N SER A 88 -11.32 3.00 11.84
CA SER A 88 -12.05 2.44 13.00
C SER A 88 -13.45 1.96 12.61
N GLN A 89 -14.22 2.79 11.88
CA GLN A 89 -15.55 2.39 11.41
C GLN A 89 -15.51 1.16 10.49
N ILE A 90 -14.52 1.08 9.60
CA ILE A 90 -14.25 -0.10 8.78
C ILE A 90 -14.04 -1.32 9.66
N SER A 91 -13.16 -1.22 10.65
CA SER A 91 -12.84 -2.32 11.56
C SER A 91 -14.07 -2.83 12.32
N GLN A 92 -14.91 -1.91 12.81
CA GLN A 92 -16.16 -2.25 13.50
C GLN A 92 -17.21 -2.88 12.57
N SER A 93 -17.19 -2.51 11.29
CA SER A 93 -18.17 -2.98 10.31
C SER A 93 -17.79 -4.32 9.67
N LEU A 94 -16.54 -4.78 9.80
CA LEU A 94 -16.06 -5.98 9.09
C LEU A 94 -16.89 -7.25 9.29
N PRO A 95 -17.50 -7.52 10.46
CA PRO A 95 -18.37 -8.69 10.60
C PRO A 95 -19.50 -8.74 9.57
N LEU A 96 -19.95 -7.59 9.04
CA LEU A 96 -20.96 -7.52 7.98
C LEU A 96 -20.48 -8.08 6.63
N LEU A 97 -19.16 -8.22 6.42
CA LEU A 97 -18.62 -8.87 5.23
C LEU A 97 -18.83 -10.38 5.24
N SER A 98 -18.98 -11.04 6.40
CA SER A 98 -19.11 -12.50 6.49
C SER A 98 -20.16 -13.08 5.52
N PRO A 99 -21.43 -12.65 5.54
CA PRO A 99 -22.44 -13.15 4.59
C PRO A 99 -22.16 -12.73 3.14
N LEU A 100 -21.55 -11.56 2.93
CA LEU A 100 -21.22 -11.07 1.59
C LEU A 100 -20.13 -11.93 0.94
N LEU A 101 -19.07 -12.27 1.66
CA LEU A 101 -17.99 -13.12 1.16
C LEU A 101 -18.45 -14.57 0.96
N SER A 102 -19.28 -15.07 1.88
CA SER A 102 -19.82 -16.44 1.82
C SER A 102 -20.77 -16.66 0.64
N SER A 103 -21.40 -15.59 0.14
CA SER A 103 -22.32 -15.65 -1.01
C SER A 103 -21.63 -15.52 -2.38
N LEU A 104 -20.31 -15.27 -2.40
CA LEU A 104 -19.57 -15.14 -3.65
C LEU A 104 -19.48 -16.49 -4.39
N SER A 105 -19.67 -16.43 -5.71
CA SER A 105 -19.52 -17.58 -6.61
C SER A 105 -18.61 -17.23 -7.79
N PRO A 106 -17.53 -17.99 -8.04
CA PRO A 106 -17.05 -19.13 -7.24
C PRO A 106 -16.61 -18.71 -5.82
N PRO A 107 -16.45 -19.65 -4.87
CA PRO A 107 -15.91 -19.34 -3.55
C PRO A 107 -14.53 -18.68 -3.63
N LEU A 108 -14.19 -17.87 -2.62
CA LEU A 108 -12.89 -17.21 -2.55
C LEU A 108 -11.77 -18.22 -2.32
N SER A 109 -10.71 -18.09 -3.10
CA SER A 109 -9.44 -18.79 -2.86
C SER A 109 -8.62 -18.07 -1.79
N VAL A 110 -8.66 -16.74 -1.75
CA VAL A 110 -7.86 -15.91 -0.83
C VAL A 110 -8.39 -14.48 -0.75
N VAL A 111 -8.09 -13.79 0.36
CA VAL A 111 -8.29 -12.34 0.53
C VAL A 111 -6.94 -11.62 0.65
N LEU A 112 -6.78 -10.52 -0.08
CA LEU A 112 -5.71 -9.54 0.12
C LEU A 112 -6.29 -8.36 0.90
N SER A 113 -5.89 -8.19 2.17
CA SER A 113 -6.43 -7.14 3.05
C SER A 113 -5.40 -6.04 3.30
N ASP A 114 -5.86 -4.80 3.35
CA ASP A 114 -5.03 -3.66 3.77
C ASP A 114 -4.56 -3.83 5.21
N PHE A 115 -3.32 -3.44 5.48
CA PHE A 115 -2.74 -3.60 6.82
C PHE A 115 -3.54 -2.87 7.91
N ALA A 116 -4.25 -1.79 7.55
CA ALA A 116 -5.05 -1.01 8.48
C ALA A 116 -6.23 -1.78 9.08
N ALA A 117 -6.65 -2.87 8.44
CA ALA A 117 -7.76 -3.70 8.90
C ALA A 117 -7.29 -5.10 9.32
N SER A 118 -5.97 -5.34 9.47
CA SER A 118 -5.41 -6.68 9.70
C SER A 118 -6.00 -7.38 10.91
N MET A 119 -6.17 -6.67 12.04
CA MET A 119 -6.69 -7.28 13.27
C MET A 119 -8.11 -7.80 13.07
N SER A 120 -9.01 -6.94 12.59
CA SER A 120 -10.41 -7.29 12.36
C SER A 120 -10.57 -8.28 11.20
N PHE A 121 -9.77 -8.18 10.13
CA PHE A 121 -9.78 -9.15 9.04
C PHE A 121 -9.29 -10.51 9.47
N SER A 122 -8.30 -10.60 10.35
CA SER A 122 -7.80 -11.89 10.84
C SER A 122 -8.92 -12.68 11.52
N GLN A 123 -9.77 -12.02 12.31
CA GLN A 123 -10.91 -12.63 12.98
C GLN A 123 -11.98 -13.09 11.98
N LEU A 124 -12.26 -12.27 10.96
CA LEU A 124 -13.20 -12.61 9.90
C LEU A 124 -12.70 -13.79 9.05
N ALA A 125 -11.43 -13.78 8.68
CA ALA A 125 -10.77 -14.83 7.90
C ALA A 125 -10.77 -16.16 8.66
N ASP A 126 -10.45 -16.14 9.96
CA ASP A 126 -10.52 -17.31 10.84
C ASP A 126 -11.96 -17.87 10.87
N HIS A 127 -12.98 -17.01 11.03
CA HIS A 127 -14.39 -17.41 11.06
C HIS A 127 -14.86 -18.05 9.74
N LEU A 128 -14.42 -17.51 8.60
CA LEU A 128 -14.79 -18.02 7.28
C LEU A 128 -13.89 -19.15 6.78
N SER A 129 -12.80 -19.46 7.50
CA SER A 129 -11.75 -20.39 7.07
C SER A 129 -11.17 -20.03 5.68
N ILE A 130 -10.99 -18.73 5.40
CA ILE A 130 -10.42 -18.23 4.14
C ILE A 130 -8.98 -17.76 4.41
N PRO A 131 -7.97 -18.20 3.63
CA PRO A 131 -6.62 -17.69 3.80
C PRO A 131 -6.57 -16.20 3.43
N TYR A 132 -5.72 -15.44 4.11
CA TYR A 132 -5.52 -14.03 3.80
C TYR A 132 -4.05 -13.62 3.81
N TYR A 133 -3.75 -12.61 3.01
CA TYR A 133 -2.46 -11.92 2.97
C TYR A 133 -2.69 -10.46 3.32
N VAL A 134 -1.68 -9.82 3.90
CA VAL A 134 -1.71 -8.38 4.18
C VAL A 134 -1.01 -7.65 3.05
N VAL A 135 -1.61 -6.59 2.52
CA VAL A 135 -0.93 -5.62 1.65
C VAL A 135 -0.49 -4.45 2.52
N PHE A 136 0.81 -4.26 2.61
CA PHE A 136 1.43 -3.17 3.36
C PHE A 136 1.82 -2.06 2.37
N SER A 137 1.10 -0.94 2.41
CA SER A 137 1.19 0.15 1.42
C SER A 137 2.35 1.13 1.65
N SER A 138 3.34 0.73 2.46
CA SER A 138 4.55 1.51 2.75
C SER A 138 5.81 0.67 2.48
N SER A 139 6.98 1.22 2.78
CA SER A 139 8.27 0.56 2.53
C SER A 139 8.51 -0.65 3.44
N ALA A 140 9.37 -1.57 3.01
CA ALA A 140 9.83 -2.66 3.88
C ALA A 140 10.52 -2.10 5.12
N ARG A 141 11.22 -0.97 4.96
CA ARG A 141 11.83 -0.27 6.09
C ARG A 141 10.82 0.20 7.13
N PHE A 142 9.73 0.81 6.69
CA PHE A 142 8.68 1.23 7.62
C PHE A 142 7.95 0.03 8.22
N LEU A 143 7.76 -1.07 7.48
CA LEU A 143 7.23 -2.32 8.03
C LEU A 143 8.08 -2.85 9.18
N SER A 144 9.42 -2.84 9.04
CA SER A 144 10.32 -3.27 10.13
C SER A 144 10.12 -2.43 11.41
N LEU A 145 10.06 -1.10 11.29
CA LEU A 145 9.75 -0.21 12.41
C LEU A 145 8.36 -0.48 13.00
N PHE A 146 7.34 -0.59 12.14
CA PHE A 146 5.96 -0.80 12.53
C PHE A 146 5.78 -2.10 13.32
N ALA A 147 6.39 -3.18 12.84
CA ALA A 147 6.31 -4.49 13.48
C ALA A 147 7.15 -4.57 14.77
N SER A 148 8.27 -3.84 14.86
CA SER A 148 9.09 -3.76 16.08
C SER A 148 8.50 -2.86 17.16
N LEU A 149 7.52 -2.01 16.83
CA LEU A 149 6.92 -1.01 17.73
C LEU A 149 6.58 -1.54 19.14
N PRO A 150 5.98 -2.74 19.33
CA PRO A 150 5.68 -3.27 20.66
C PRO A 150 6.91 -3.50 21.56
N SER A 151 8.10 -3.67 20.96
CA SER A 151 9.37 -3.95 21.65
C SER A 151 10.37 -2.79 21.63
N LEU A 152 10.06 -1.70 20.94
CA LEU A 152 11.00 -0.58 20.80
C LEU A 152 11.09 0.26 22.09
N ASN A 153 12.31 0.53 22.53
CA ASN A 153 12.56 1.46 23.63
C ASN A 153 12.57 2.91 23.13
N LEU A 154 11.38 3.52 23.02
CA LEU A 154 11.26 4.91 22.59
C LEU A 154 11.66 5.93 23.67
N GLY A 155 11.68 5.52 24.95
CA GLY A 155 12.05 6.35 26.10
C GLY A 155 13.54 6.38 26.43
N GLY A 156 14.37 5.66 25.66
CA GLY A 156 15.83 5.65 25.85
C GLY A 156 16.47 7.04 25.68
N ILE A 157 17.67 7.22 26.21
CA ILE A 157 18.41 8.50 26.15
C ILE A 157 18.96 8.76 24.74
N GLU A 158 19.25 7.71 23.98
CA GLU A 158 19.77 7.81 22.61
C GLU A 158 18.79 8.49 21.65
N ASP A 159 19.33 9.21 20.65
CA ASP A 159 18.55 9.91 19.63
C ASP A 159 18.13 9.01 18.45
N TYR A 160 18.35 7.71 18.57
CA TYR A 160 17.99 6.70 17.58
C TYR A 160 17.28 5.52 18.25
N VAL A 161 16.65 4.69 17.41
CA VAL A 161 16.11 3.39 17.79
C VAL A 161 16.83 2.30 17.00
N GLU A 162 17.11 1.20 17.67
CA GLU A 162 17.73 0.03 17.06
C GLU A 162 16.65 -0.98 16.67
N ILE A 163 16.77 -1.48 15.45
CA ILE A 163 16.00 -2.63 14.96
C ILE A 163 17.04 -3.69 14.63
N PRO A 164 16.94 -4.91 15.19
CA PRO A 164 17.94 -5.96 14.97
C PRO A 164 18.24 -6.17 13.48
N ASP A 165 19.53 -6.36 13.17
CA ASP A 165 20.07 -6.60 11.83
C ASP A 165 19.80 -5.50 10.79
N LEU A 166 19.41 -4.30 11.24
CA LEU A 166 19.22 -3.13 10.37
C LEU A 166 19.93 -1.91 10.94
N HIS A 167 20.27 -0.97 10.06
CA HIS A 167 20.84 0.31 10.48
C HIS A 167 19.96 1.01 11.55
N PRO A 168 20.52 1.81 12.48
CA PRO A 168 19.69 2.56 13.42
C PRO A 168 18.79 3.60 12.73
N LEU A 169 17.60 3.86 13.29
CA LEU A 169 16.70 4.91 12.82
C LEU A 169 16.76 6.12 13.75
N PRO A 170 17.05 7.34 13.25
CA PRO A 170 16.93 8.55 14.07
C PRO A 170 15.50 8.72 14.57
N LYS A 171 15.32 9.05 15.86
CA LYS A 171 14.01 9.32 16.47
C LYS A 171 13.22 10.41 15.74
N SER A 172 13.92 11.37 15.15
CA SER A 172 13.35 12.45 14.33
C SER A 172 12.66 11.97 13.05
N SER A 173 12.95 10.75 12.59
CA SER A 173 12.32 10.14 11.42
C SER A 173 11.11 9.27 11.75
N LEU A 174 10.84 9.05 13.05
CA LEU A 174 9.68 8.27 13.50
C LEU A 174 8.43 9.16 13.49
N PRO A 175 7.24 8.60 13.20
CA PRO A 175 5.99 9.30 13.41
C PRO A 175 5.89 9.81 14.87
N PRO A 176 5.70 11.12 15.11
CA PRO A 176 5.51 11.67 16.45
C PRO A 176 4.44 10.95 17.28
N PRO A 177 3.32 10.46 16.69
CA PRO A 177 2.37 9.61 17.38
C PRO A 177 2.97 8.45 18.19
N PHE A 178 4.00 7.77 17.67
CA PHE A 178 4.56 6.57 18.31
C PHE A 178 5.13 6.84 19.71
N PHE A 179 5.51 8.07 20.02
CA PHE A 179 5.97 8.47 21.35
C PHE A 179 4.82 8.68 22.37
N ASN A 180 3.57 8.56 21.94
CA ASN A 180 2.39 8.62 22.80
C ASN A 180 1.56 7.32 22.66
N PRO A 181 1.62 6.41 23.65
CA PRO A 181 0.84 5.17 23.65
C PRO A 181 -0.68 5.38 23.58
N ASN A 182 -1.18 6.54 24.01
CA ASN A 182 -2.61 6.88 23.98
C ASN A 182 -3.05 7.53 22.67
N HIS A 183 -2.13 7.80 21.74
CA HIS A 183 -2.48 8.33 20.43
C HIS A 183 -3.11 7.23 19.57
N PHE A 184 -4.22 7.55 18.87
CA PHE A 184 -4.96 6.60 18.05
C PHE A 184 -4.06 5.75 17.15
N PHE A 185 -3.19 6.39 16.35
CA PHE A 185 -2.30 5.69 15.42
C PHE A 185 -1.37 4.69 16.10
N THR A 186 -0.92 4.96 17.33
CA THR A 186 -0.05 4.07 18.10
C THR A 186 -0.83 2.85 18.57
N SER A 187 -1.98 3.05 19.23
CA SER A 187 -2.86 1.95 19.66
C SER A 187 -3.33 1.10 18.48
N PHE A 188 -3.65 1.75 17.36
CA PHE A 188 -4.01 1.11 16.10
C PHE A 188 -2.87 0.26 15.53
N ALA A 189 -1.63 0.78 15.54
CA ALA A 189 -0.47 0.04 15.05
C ALA A 189 -0.22 -1.20 15.93
N LEU A 190 -0.19 -1.02 17.25
CA LEU A 190 0.00 -2.11 18.22
C LEU A 190 -1.05 -3.21 18.07
N SER A 191 -2.32 -2.83 17.87
CA SER A 191 -3.42 -3.77 17.65
C SER A 191 -3.24 -4.57 16.34
N ASN A 192 -2.96 -3.89 15.23
CA ASN A 192 -2.82 -4.58 13.94
C ASN A 192 -1.59 -5.50 13.88
N VAL A 193 -0.46 -5.10 14.45
CA VAL A 193 0.78 -5.92 14.47
C VAL A 193 0.56 -7.28 15.12
N GLN A 194 -0.26 -7.36 16.17
CA GLN A 194 -0.58 -8.62 16.85
C GLN A 194 -1.20 -9.68 15.93
N SER A 195 -1.86 -9.25 14.85
CA SER A 195 -2.52 -10.14 13.90
C SER A 195 -1.64 -10.57 12.73
N PHE A 196 -0.49 -9.92 12.50
CA PHE A 196 0.38 -10.23 11.36
C PHE A 196 0.79 -11.70 11.28
N PRO A 197 1.15 -12.39 12.39
CA PRO A 197 1.51 -13.82 12.35
C PRO A 197 0.42 -14.76 11.83
N LYS A 198 -0.84 -14.31 11.78
CA LYS A 198 -1.97 -15.09 11.25
C LYS A 198 -2.10 -15.02 9.73
N ALA A 199 -1.49 -14.02 9.09
CA ALA A 199 -1.50 -13.87 7.64
C ALA A 199 -0.60 -14.94 6.99
N LYS A 200 -0.90 -15.32 5.75
CA LYS A 200 -0.07 -16.25 4.95
C LYS A 200 1.18 -15.59 4.38
N GLY A 201 1.12 -14.28 4.14
CA GLY A 201 2.20 -13.48 3.57
C GLY A 201 1.88 -11.99 3.63
N MET A 202 2.89 -11.17 3.34
CA MET A 202 2.76 -9.71 3.27
C MET A 202 3.25 -9.19 1.92
N PHE A 203 2.34 -8.62 1.13
CA PHE A 203 2.68 -7.99 -0.13
C PHE A 203 3.11 -6.54 0.09
N LEU A 204 4.23 -6.16 -0.52
CA LEU A 204 4.73 -4.79 -0.53
C LEU A 204 4.97 -4.34 -1.96
N ASN A 205 4.65 -3.08 -2.23
CA ASN A 205 4.95 -2.42 -3.50
C ASN A 205 6.41 -1.94 -3.53
N THR A 206 7.34 -2.88 -3.45
CA THR A 206 8.80 -2.71 -3.52
C THR A 206 9.40 -3.90 -4.27
N PHE A 207 10.68 -3.87 -4.61
CA PHE A 207 11.41 -4.97 -5.25
C PHE A 207 12.68 -5.31 -4.47
N GLU A 208 13.21 -6.51 -4.65
CA GLU A 208 14.31 -7.03 -3.83
C GLU A 208 15.54 -6.12 -3.88
N GLU A 209 15.95 -5.69 -5.06
CA GLU A 209 17.14 -4.87 -5.26
C GLU A 209 17.02 -3.49 -4.57
N PHE A 210 15.81 -2.97 -4.36
CA PHE A 210 15.59 -1.68 -3.74
C PHE A 210 15.73 -1.69 -2.21
N GLU A 211 15.26 -2.76 -1.56
CA GLU A 211 15.21 -2.88 -0.10
C GLU A 211 15.78 -4.21 0.43
N MET A 212 16.76 -4.79 -0.28
CA MET A 212 17.30 -6.14 -0.07
C MET A 212 17.66 -6.44 1.38
N GLU A 213 18.42 -5.54 2.03
CA GLU A 213 18.85 -5.68 3.42
C GLU A 213 17.64 -5.84 4.35
N THR A 214 16.64 -4.98 4.17
CA THR A 214 15.45 -4.98 5.02
C THR A 214 14.55 -6.17 4.77
N ILE A 215 14.29 -6.50 3.50
CA ILE A 215 13.48 -7.67 3.12
C ILE A 215 14.14 -8.95 3.66
N THR A 216 15.46 -9.08 3.53
CA THR A 216 16.22 -10.23 4.04
C THR A 216 16.15 -10.34 5.56
N ALA A 217 16.31 -9.22 6.29
CA ALA A 217 16.23 -9.22 7.74
C ALA A 217 14.82 -9.62 8.24
N LEU A 218 13.77 -9.11 7.59
CA LEU A 218 12.38 -9.46 7.87
C LEU A 218 12.12 -10.95 7.63
N ASN A 219 12.50 -11.47 6.46
CA ASN A 219 12.22 -12.85 6.06
C ASN A 219 13.04 -13.91 6.82
N ASN A 220 14.23 -13.54 7.31
CA ASN A 220 15.04 -14.43 8.15
C ASN A 220 14.59 -14.44 9.62
N GLY A 221 13.52 -13.72 9.98
CA GLY A 221 13.00 -13.65 11.35
C GLY A 221 13.93 -12.95 12.33
N ARG A 222 14.88 -12.15 11.83
CA ARG A 222 15.92 -11.53 12.67
C ARG A 222 15.48 -10.20 13.27
N VAL A 223 14.53 -9.51 12.61
CA VAL A 223 13.95 -8.23 13.07
C VAL A 223 13.12 -8.40 14.35
N LEU A 224 12.42 -9.54 14.52
CA LEU A 224 11.51 -9.79 15.65
C LEU A 224 11.78 -11.16 16.26
N SER A 225 12.55 -11.21 17.35
CA SER A 225 12.75 -12.46 18.10
C SER A 225 11.49 -12.94 18.82
N ALA A 226 10.57 -12.03 19.17
CA ALA A 226 9.36 -12.33 19.92
C ALA A 226 8.12 -12.61 19.04
N MET A 227 8.16 -12.31 17.74
CA MET A 227 7.02 -12.46 16.84
C MET A 227 7.48 -12.97 15.47
N LYS A 228 6.93 -14.10 15.03
CA LYS A 228 7.18 -14.61 13.68
C LYS A 228 6.31 -13.86 12.67
N LEU A 229 6.90 -12.90 11.97
CA LEU A 229 6.24 -12.27 10.83
C LEU A 229 6.00 -13.29 9.72
N PRO A 230 4.89 -13.15 8.97
CA PRO A 230 4.70 -13.87 7.72
C PRO A 230 5.74 -13.42 6.69
N HIS A 231 5.94 -14.24 5.64
CA HIS A 231 6.90 -13.94 4.60
C HIS A 231 6.53 -12.65 3.85
N VAL A 232 7.50 -11.75 3.71
CA VAL A 232 7.41 -10.50 2.95
C VAL A 232 7.68 -10.80 1.48
N ILE A 233 6.70 -10.45 0.64
CA ILE A 233 6.64 -10.74 -0.79
C ILE A 233 6.69 -9.41 -1.56
N PRO A 234 7.86 -9.02 -2.07
CA PRO A 234 7.99 -7.82 -2.89
C PRO A 234 7.34 -8.03 -4.26
N ILE A 235 6.36 -7.19 -4.61
CA ILE A 235 5.61 -7.23 -5.88
C ILE A 235 5.57 -5.85 -6.56
N GLY A 236 6.63 -5.07 -6.39
CA GLY A 236 6.75 -3.72 -6.93
C GLY A 236 7.79 -3.61 -8.06
N PRO A 237 7.88 -2.43 -8.69
CA PRO A 237 6.89 -1.37 -8.61
C PRO A 237 5.62 -1.74 -9.39
N LEU A 238 4.45 -1.59 -8.77
CA LEU A 238 3.16 -1.84 -9.41
C LEU A 238 2.91 -0.79 -10.51
N GLU A 239 2.73 -1.24 -11.73
CA GLU A 239 2.40 -0.38 -12.87
C GLU A 239 1.05 0.33 -12.67
N PRO A 240 0.87 1.56 -13.19
CA PRO A 240 -0.43 2.18 -13.29
C PRO A 240 -1.40 1.30 -14.09
N PHE A 241 -2.65 1.19 -13.63
CA PHE A 241 -3.69 0.50 -14.41
C PHE A 241 -4.04 1.31 -15.66
N LYS A 242 -4.38 0.61 -16.75
CA LYS A 242 -4.78 1.25 -18.00
C LYS A 242 -6.20 1.80 -17.88
N VAL A 243 -6.41 2.97 -18.46
CA VAL A 243 -7.74 3.57 -18.63
C VAL A 243 -8.05 3.53 -20.12
N GLU A 244 -8.68 2.43 -20.58
CA GLU A 244 -8.90 2.18 -22.02
C GLU A 244 -9.83 3.21 -22.68
N ASN A 245 -10.70 3.87 -21.91
CA ASN A 245 -11.71 4.81 -22.39
C ASN A 245 -11.59 6.21 -21.78
N GLY A 246 -10.39 6.61 -21.36
CA GLY A 246 -10.16 7.98 -20.93
C GLY A 246 -10.24 8.88 -22.14
N GLU A 247 -11.40 9.51 -22.38
CA GLU A 247 -11.43 10.77 -23.14
C GLU A 247 -10.26 11.59 -22.64
N LYS A 248 -9.34 11.97 -23.55
CA LYS A 248 -8.36 13.00 -23.24
C LYS A 248 -9.18 14.19 -22.79
N SER A 249 -9.35 14.37 -21.49
CA SER A 249 -9.96 15.60 -20.99
C SER A 249 -9.17 16.73 -21.64
N GLU A 250 -9.85 17.73 -22.21
CA GLU A 250 -9.17 18.82 -22.93
C GLU A 250 -8.03 19.41 -22.07
N LYS A 251 -8.25 19.49 -20.75
CA LYS A 251 -7.25 19.89 -19.74
C LYS A 251 -6.02 18.99 -19.63
N GLY A 252 -6.15 17.68 -19.88
CA GLY A 252 -5.04 16.74 -19.90
C GLY A 252 -4.13 16.91 -21.10
N SER A 253 -4.66 17.47 -22.21
CA SER A 253 -3.88 17.74 -23.41
C SER A 253 -2.99 18.97 -23.28
N ASP A 254 -3.45 20.00 -22.56
CA ASP A 254 -2.76 21.30 -22.48
C ASP A 254 -1.39 21.22 -21.79
N TYR A 255 -1.31 20.54 -20.64
CA TYR A 255 -0.03 20.43 -19.92
C TYR A 255 0.92 19.42 -20.55
N LEU A 256 0.41 18.39 -21.24
CA LEU A 256 1.25 17.44 -21.98
C LEU A 256 1.92 18.13 -23.17
N MET A 257 1.17 18.94 -23.92
CA MET A 257 1.75 19.77 -24.99
C MET A 257 2.77 20.77 -24.44
N TRP A 258 2.53 21.33 -23.25
CA TRP A 258 3.52 22.18 -22.59
C TRP A 258 4.79 21.41 -22.21
N LEU A 259 4.65 20.19 -21.66
CA LEU A 259 5.78 19.31 -21.31
C LEU A 259 6.60 18.91 -22.54
N ASP A 260 5.94 18.57 -23.65
CA ASP A 260 6.59 18.23 -24.93
C ASP A 260 7.44 19.38 -25.50
N GLY A 261 7.12 20.62 -25.11
CA GLY A 261 7.87 21.82 -25.47
C GLY A 261 9.08 22.13 -24.58
N GLN A 262 9.29 21.38 -23.49
CA GLN A 262 10.40 21.61 -22.55
C GLN A 262 11.63 20.77 -22.92
N SER A 263 12.82 21.20 -22.52
CA SER A 263 14.04 20.40 -22.71
C SER A 263 14.14 19.25 -21.71
N ASP A 264 14.80 18.16 -22.09
CA ASP A 264 14.97 16.98 -21.23
C ASP A 264 15.59 17.34 -19.87
N GLY A 265 14.93 16.92 -18.80
CA GLY A 265 15.39 17.15 -17.43
C GLY A 265 15.25 18.59 -16.92
N SER A 266 14.52 19.46 -17.63
CA SER A 266 14.30 20.86 -17.22
C SER A 266 13.08 21.08 -16.32
N VAL A 267 12.17 20.10 -16.26
CA VAL A 267 10.90 20.21 -15.52
C VAL A 267 11.01 19.51 -14.16
N VAL A 268 10.49 20.18 -13.13
CA VAL A 268 10.42 19.65 -11.77
C VAL A 268 8.97 19.37 -11.43
N TYR A 269 8.67 18.11 -11.13
CA TYR A 269 7.36 17.74 -10.59
C TYR A 269 7.37 17.90 -9.06
N VAL A 270 6.43 18.69 -8.54
CA VAL A 270 6.25 18.90 -7.10
C VAL A 270 4.87 18.40 -6.69
N SER A 271 4.84 17.43 -5.76
CA SER A 271 3.61 16.92 -5.18
C SER A 271 3.88 16.48 -3.74
N PHE A 272 3.02 16.94 -2.83
CA PHE A 272 3.08 16.60 -1.40
C PHE A 272 2.10 15.47 -1.05
N GLY A 273 1.73 14.66 -2.04
CA GLY A 273 0.78 13.56 -1.90
C GLY A 273 -0.68 13.98 -2.04
N SER A 274 -1.58 13.02 -1.82
CA SER A 274 -3.03 13.20 -2.01
C SER A 274 -3.70 14.11 -0.98
N ARG A 275 -2.99 14.45 0.10
CA ARG A 275 -3.42 15.36 1.16
C ARG A 275 -2.33 16.39 1.36
N THR A 276 -2.67 17.68 1.23
CA THR A 276 -1.75 18.76 1.61
C THR A 276 -1.82 18.94 3.13
N ALA A 277 -0.79 18.48 3.85
CA ALA A 277 -0.66 18.71 5.29
C ALA A 277 0.00 20.07 5.64
N MET A 278 0.32 20.87 4.62
CA MET A 278 1.04 22.14 4.76
C MET A 278 0.11 23.32 5.02
N SER A 279 0.56 24.27 5.84
CA SER A 279 -0.14 25.54 6.04
C SER A 279 -0.09 26.41 4.80
N LYS A 280 -0.99 27.39 4.70
CA LYS A 280 -0.99 28.36 3.59
C LYS A 280 0.32 29.14 3.53
N GLU A 281 0.89 29.45 4.69
CA GLU A 281 2.18 30.13 4.82
C GLU A 281 3.30 29.24 4.26
N GLN A 282 3.34 27.96 4.61
CA GLN A 282 4.32 27.02 4.05
C GLN A 282 4.19 26.89 2.53
N ILE A 283 2.96 26.78 2.01
CA ILE A 283 2.71 26.75 0.56
C ILE A 283 3.18 28.05 -0.09
N ARG A 284 2.92 29.20 0.54
CA ARG A 284 3.37 30.51 0.04
C ARG A 284 4.89 30.62 0.07
N GLU A 285 5.56 30.15 1.11
CA GLU A 285 7.03 30.19 1.17
C GLU A 285 7.66 29.23 0.13
N ILE A 286 7.04 28.07 -0.13
CA ILE A 286 7.45 27.19 -1.24
C ILE A 286 7.24 27.89 -2.59
N GLY A 287 6.07 28.51 -2.79
CA GLY A 287 5.77 29.28 -4.01
C GLY A 287 6.74 30.44 -4.22
N ASN A 288 6.98 31.24 -3.19
CA ASN A 288 7.97 32.32 -3.21
C ASN A 288 9.37 31.78 -3.50
N GLY A 289 9.75 30.62 -2.95
CA GLY A 289 11.02 29.96 -3.25
C GLY A 289 11.13 29.56 -4.71
N LEU A 290 10.07 28.97 -5.27
CA LEU A 290 9.99 28.58 -6.68
C LEU A 290 9.96 29.78 -7.65
N GLU A 291 9.37 30.91 -7.25
CA GLU A 291 9.28 32.14 -8.06
C GLU A 291 10.55 33.02 -7.99
N ARG A 292 11.13 33.16 -6.78
CA ARG A 292 12.31 34.01 -6.56
C ARG A 292 13.57 33.42 -7.16
N MET A 293 13.63 32.10 -7.24
CA MET A 293 14.61 31.46 -8.07
C MET A 293 14.15 31.60 -9.51
N ARG A 294 14.97 32.21 -10.38
CA ARG A 294 14.68 32.16 -11.82
C ARG A 294 14.53 30.68 -12.19
N GLY A 295 13.54 30.29 -12.99
CA GLY A 295 13.36 28.88 -13.39
C GLY A 295 14.66 28.24 -13.93
N GLU A 296 15.55 29.07 -14.47
CA GLU A 296 16.92 28.70 -14.85
C GLU A 296 17.86 28.37 -13.69
N GLU A 297 17.77 29.03 -12.52
CA GLU A 297 18.60 28.80 -11.32
C GLU A 297 18.12 27.60 -10.48
N VAL A 298 16.82 27.38 -10.31
CA VAL A 298 16.28 26.10 -9.80
C VAL A 298 16.60 25.00 -10.77
N GLY A 299 16.36 25.25 -12.07
CA GLY A 299 16.77 24.37 -13.14
C GLY A 299 18.26 24.10 -13.10
N GLU A 300 19.12 25.06 -12.76
CA GLU A 300 20.57 24.89 -12.63
C GLU A 300 20.98 24.18 -11.35
N LYS A 301 20.39 24.46 -10.19
CA LYS A 301 20.67 23.74 -8.93
C LYS A 301 20.15 22.31 -8.97
N ILE A 302 19.00 22.10 -9.60
CA ILE A 302 18.49 20.77 -9.90
C ILE A 302 19.31 20.16 -11.01
N ARG A 303 19.74 20.88 -12.06
CA ARG A 303 20.71 20.35 -13.04
C ARG A 303 22.06 20.07 -12.39
N GLU A 304 22.48 20.77 -11.35
CA GLU A 304 23.73 20.59 -10.60
C GLU A 304 23.61 19.32 -9.77
N MET A 305 22.54 19.19 -8.98
CA MET A 305 22.17 17.97 -8.24
C MET A 305 21.90 16.78 -9.19
N MET A 306 21.29 17.02 -10.34
CA MET A 306 21.07 16.07 -11.43
C MET A 306 22.25 16.05 -12.40
N SER A 307 23.37 16.71 -12.13
CA SER A 307 24.66 16.57 -12.83
C SER A 307 25.67 15.90 -11.92
N ASP A 308 25.33 15.74 -10.63
CA ASP A 308 25.92 14.73 -9.78
C ASP A 308 25.74 13.38 -10.49
N GLU A 309 26.81 13.00 -11.19
CA GLU A 309 26.83 11.82 -12.03
C GLU A 309 26.57 10.58 -11.18
N LYS A 310 26.96 10.58 -9.90
CA LYS A 310 26.69 9.51 -8.96
C LYS A 310 25.20 9.41 -8.65
N LEU A 311 24.53 10.53 -8.40
CA LEU A 311 23.09 10.56 -8.10
C LEU A 311 22.26 10.16 -9.34
N ARG A 312 22.58 10.71 -10.51
CA ARG A 312 21.93 10.30 -11.78
C ARG A 312 22.16 8.82 -12.10
N ARG A 313 23.41 8.35 -11.97
CA ARG A 313 23.77 6.96 -12.23
C ARG A 313 22.97 6.06 -11.31
N ARG A 314 22.92 6.38 -10.00
CA ARG A 314 22.09 5.64 -9.04
C ARG A 314 20.60 5.64 -9.41
N GLY A 315 20.05 6.78 -9.81
CA GLY A 315 18.65 6.87 -10.26
C GLY A 315 18.36 6.02 -11.50
N ARG A 316 19.27 6.01 -12.48
CA ARG A 316 19.17 5.14 -13.67
C ARG A 316 19.32 3.67 -13.32
N GLU A 317 20.24 3.32 -12.43
CA GLU A 317 20.45 1.96 -11.95
C GLU A 317 19.19 1.43 -11.26
N ILE A 318 18.62 2.19 -10.33
CA ILE A 318 17.37 1.84 -9.65
C ILE A 318 16.22 1.72 -10.66
N GLY A 319 16.13 2.62 -11.64
CA GLY A 319 15.10 2.55 -12.69
C GLY A 319 15.23 1.30 -13.58
N GLU A 320 16.45 0.90 -13.89
CA GLU A 320 16.73 -0.31 -14.66
C GLU A 320 16.48 -1.58 -13.83
N GLU A 321 16.85 -1.59 -12.55
CA GLU A 321 16.54 -2.69 -11.62
C GLU A 321 15.02 -2.84 -11.45
N ALA A 322 14.30 -1.73 -11.29
CA ALA A 322 12.85 -1.71 -11.23
C ALA A 322 12.19 -2.31 -12.48
N ARG A 323 12.76 -2.04 -13.67
CA ARG A 323 12.32 -2.62 -14.94
C ARG A 323 12.62 -4.12 -15.00
N LYS A 324 13.85 -4.52 -14.59
CA LYS A 324 14.29 -5.93 -14.54
C LYS A 324 13.48 -6.76 -13.56
N ALA A 325 13.00 -6.19 -12.46
CA ALA A 325 12.16 -6.87 -11.48
C ALA A 325 10.86 -7.46 -12.09
N TRP A 326 10.39 -6.91 -13.21
CA TRP A 326 9.21 -7.39 -13.96
C TRP A 326 9.54 -8.13 -15.27
N GLU A 327 10.82 -8.29 -15.63
CA GLU A 327 11.20 -9.17 -16.74
C GLU A 327 10.89 -10.64 -16.40
N GLN A 328 10.97 -11.53 -17.40
CA GLN A 328 10.60 -12.95 -17.26
C GLN A 328 11.27 -13.67 -16.08
N SER A 329 12.48 -13.24 -15.69
CA SER A 329 13.23 -13.78 -14.54
C SER A 329 13.37 -12.79 -13.38
N GLY A 330 12.63 -11.69 -13.39
CA GLY A 330 12.66 -10.65 -12.37
C GLY A 330 12.04 -11.10 -11.06
N SER A 331 12.50 -10.51 -9.95
CA SER A 331 12.06 -10.88 -8.59
C SER A 331 10.55 -10.73 -8.40
N SER A 332 9.97 -9.62 -8.85
CA SER A 332 8.55 -9.29 -8.66
C SER A 332 7.65 -10.14 -9.55
N GLN A 333 8.05 -10.37 -10.81
CA GLN A 333 7.34 -11.28 -11.70
C GLN A 333 7.32 -12.70 -11.13
N LYS A 334 8.47 -13.19 -10.65
CA LYS A 334 8.59 -14.52 -10.04
C LYS A 334 7.69 -14.64 -8.80
N ALA A 335 7.77 -13.68 -7.88
CA ALA A 335 6.98 -13.67 -6.65
C ALA A 335 5.46 -13.67 -6.93
N LEU A 336 5.01 -12.88 -7.91
CA LEU A 336 3.61 -12.86 -8.32
C LEU A 336 3.17 -14.21 -8.90
N MET A 337 3.98 -14.81 -9.78
CA MET A 337 3.65 -16.08 -10.43
C MET A 337 3.63 -17.23 -9.43
N GLU A 338 4.59 -17.29 -8.50
CA GLU A 338 4.62 -18.29 -7.42
C GLU A 338 3.34 -18.22 -6.58
N PHE A 339 2.91 -17.01 -6.20
CA PHE A 339 1.64 -16.81 -5.49
C PHE A 339 0.43 -17.30 -6.30
N ILE A 340 0.35 -16.94 -7.58
CA ILE A 340 -0.78 -17.34 -8.44
C ILE A 340 -0.81 -18.86 -8.62
N ASP A 341 0.34 -19.49 -8.80
CA ASP A 341 0.44 -20.94 -8.99
C ASP A 341 0.13 -21.71 -7.70
N GLU A 342 0.53 -21.21 -6.53
CA GLU A 342 0.10 -21.73 -5.22
C GLU A 342 -1.42 -21.76 -5.09
N LEU A 343 -2.12 -20.70 -5.51
CA LEU A 343 -3.58 -20.65 -5.48
C LEU A 343 -4.22 -21.65 -6.45
N LYS A 344 -3.65 -21.83 -7.64
CA LYS A 344 -4.15 -22.81 -8.62
C LYS A 344 -4.03 -24.23 -8.09
N HIS A 345 -2.91 -24.57 -7.45
CA HIS A 345 -2.69 -25.90 -6.87
C HIS A 345 -3.64 -26.18 -5.70
N THR A 346 -3.84 -25.20 -4.82
CA THR A 346 -4.76 -25.33 -3.67
C THR A 346 -6.20 -25.56 -4.11
N ASN A 347 -6.65 -24.86 -5.16
CA ASN A 347 -7.98 -25.06 -5.72
C ASN A 347 -8.16 -26.45 -6.35
N LEU A 348 -7.12 -27.01 -6.99
CA LEU A 348 -7.19 -28.36 -7.57
C LEU A 348 -7.33 -29.42 -6.47
N ALA A 349 -6.50 -29.34 -5.42
CA ALA A 349 -6.56 -30.26 -4.29
C ALA A 349 -7.92 -30.23 -3.57
N GLY A 350 -8.52 -29.04 -3.42
CA GLY A 350 -9.85 -28.88 -2.83
C GLY A 350 -10.98 -29.46 -3.70
N VAL A 351 -10.82 -29.50 -5.02
CA VAL A 351 -11.80 -30.13 -5.92
C VAL A 351 -11.67 -31.66 -5.86
N GLU A 352 -10.45 -32.20 -5.85
CA GLU A 352 -10.21 -33.65 -5.74
C GLU A 352 -10.72 -34.23 -4.42
N ALA A 353 -10.51 -33.51 -3.30
CA ALA A 353 -10.99 -33.93 -1.98
C ALA A 353 -12.52 -33.92 -1.82
N ASN A 354 -13.26 -33.20 -2.68
CA ASN A 354 -14.72 -33.16 -2.66
C ASN A 354 -15.36 -34.21 -3.60
N ILE A 355 -14.55 -34.90 -4.41
CA ILE A 355 -15.01 -35.94 -5.35
C ILE A 355 -14.70 -37.36 -4.82
N ALA A 356 -13.76 -37.49 -3.89
CA ALA A 356 -13.49 -38.71 -3.12
C ALA A 356 -14.41 -38.81 -1.89
#